data_AF-A0A6I9XAZ2-F1
#
_entry.id   AF-A0A6I9XAZ2-F1
#
_cell.length_a   1.000
_cell.length_b   1.000
_cell.length_c   1.000
_cell.angle_alpha   90.00
_cell.angle_beta   90.00
_cell.angle_gamma   90.00
#
_symmetry.space_group_name_H-M   'P 1'
#
loop_
_entity.id
_entity.type
_entity.pdbx_description
1 polymer ?
#
loop_
_entity_poly.entity_id
_entity_poly.type
_entity_poly.pdbx_seq_one_letter_code
_entity_poly.pdbx_strand_id
1 'polypeptide(L)'
;MAKYQIIILQTGSFDSNVSMIERRYSDFEKLHTSLFREFYDEMEDIVFPKKILTGNFLDEVILERKLAFQDYLRILYSMEFIRTSQVFIDFLTRPELEEAYSCLRGGQYTKALQGLLEAIALQEKLTKHRPILLAPTLCAILVCHKDLENFKSAFEFGEKALQRLEKHPGHCYYLPLLETMISLAYELGRDFLFFQKKMEERKTRNLPQKMLTLKELTVQEYVQ
;
A
#
# COMPACT_ATOMS: atom_id res chain seq x y z
N MET A 1 -11.29 -4.74 -23.63
CA MET A 1 -9.91 -4.19 -23.64
C MET A 1 -9.00 -5.20 -22.97
N ALA A 2 -7.85 -5.54 -23.56
CA ALA A 2 -6.95 -6.54 -22.99
C ALA A 2 -6.37 -6.07 -21.64
N LYS A 3 -6.23 -7.00 -20.69
CA LYS A 3 -5.54 -6.80 -19.41
C LYS A 3 -4.23 -7.59 -19.42
N TYR A 4 -3.23 -7.06 -18.74
CA TYR A 4 -1.93 -7.67 -18.52
C TYR A 4 -1.81 -8.06 -17.07
N GLN A 5 -1.48 -9.33 -16.82
CA GLN A 5 -1.12 -9.80 -15.49
C GLN A 5 0.36 -9.53 -15.25
N ILE A 6 0.66 -8.82 -14.17
CA ILE A 6 2.01 -8.52 -13.72
C ILE A 6 2.24 -9.32 -12.45
N ILE A 7 3.31 -10.11 -12.44
CA ILE A 7 3.71 -10.93 -11.29
C ILE A 7 4.91 -10.27 -10.64
N ILE A 8 4.80 -9.96 -9.35
CA ILE A 8 5.85 -9.33 -8.56
C ILE A 8 6.50 -10.40 -7.69
N LEU A 9 7.78 -10.65 -7.97
CA LEU A 9 8.60 -11.66 -7.30
C LEU A 9 9.67 -10.99 -6.45
N GLN A 10 9.88 -11.53 -5.25
CA GLN A 10 11.02 -11.18 -4.41
C GLN A 10 12.20 -12.11 -4.70
N THR A 11 13.28 -11.57 -5.25
CA THR A 11 14.52 -12.32 -5.49
C THR A 11 15.40 -12.39 -4.23
N GLY A 12 16.09 -13.51 -4.01
CA GLY A 12 17.09 -13.67 -2.94
C GLY A 12 16.56 -14.25 -1.62
N SER A 13 15.29 -14.63 -1.55
CA SER A 13 14.67 -15.39 -0.47
C SER A 13 13.56 -16.28 -1.03
N PHE A 14 13.06 -17.24 -0.26
CA PHE A 14 11.83 -17.95 -0.63
C PHE A 14 10.67 -16.95 -0.64
N ASP A 15 10.10 -16.68 -1.83
CA ASP A 15 8.90 -15.86 -1.98
C ASP A 15 7.68 -16.78 -1.78
N SER A 16 7.21 -16.87 -0.54
CA SER A 16 6.07 -17.71 -0.17
C SER A 16 4.72 -17.14 -0.62
N ASN A 17 4.67 -15.89 -1.09
CA ASN A 17 3.43 -15.21 -1.41
C ASN A 17 3.56 -14.43 -2.71
N VAL A 18 3.24 -15.08 -3.84
CA VAL A 18 3.28 -14.46 -5.17
C VAL A 18 2.23 -13.35 -5.24
N SER A 19 2.65 -12.13 -5.56
CA SER A 19 1.73 -10.99 -5.72
C SER A 19 1.44 -10.81 -7.21
N MET A 20 0.16 -10.81 -7.58
CA MET A 20 -0.29 -10.65 -8.95
C MET A 20 -1.26 -9.47 -9.05
N ILE A 21 -1.03 -8.59 -10.02
CA ILE A 21 -1.91 -7.44 -10.30
C ILE A 21 -2.30 -7.42 -11.77
N GLU A 22 -3.39 -6.72 -12.09
CA GLU A 22 -3.85 -6.54 -13.47
C GLU A 22 -3.80 -5.09 -13.89
N ARG A 23 -3.20 -4.81 -15.05
CA ARG A 23 -3.15 -3.46 -15.64
C ARG A 23 -3.57 -3.47 -17.10
N ARG A 24 -4.17 -2.39 -17.56
CA ARG A 24 -4.54 -2.16 -18.96
C ARG A 24 -3.49 -1.27 -19.61
N TYR A 25 -3.48 -1.23 -20.95
CA TYR A 25 -2.63 -0.32 -21.71
C TYR A 25 -2.71 1.13 -21.22
N SER A 26 -3.92 1.63 -20.94
CA SER A 26 -4.14 2.99 -20.45
C SER A 26 -3.46 3.26 -19.10
N ASP A 27 -3.27 2.24 -18.28
CA ASP A 27 -2.61 2.40 -16.97
C ASP A 27 -1.10 2.55 -17.16
N PHE A 28 -0.51 1.80 -18.09
CA PHE A 28 0.87 1.98 -18.52
C PHE A 28 1.11 3.34 -19.19
N GLU A 29 0.17 3.80 -20.02
CA GLU A 29 0.24 5.11 -20.68
C GLU A 29 0.20 6.26 -19.65
N LYS A 30 -0.67 6.15 -18.64
CA LYS A 30 -0.71 7.09 -17.50
C LYS A 30 0.57 7.05 -16.67
N LEU A 31 1.11 5.86 -16.40
CA LEU A 31 2.40 5.70 -15.72
C LEU A 31 3.51 6.42 -16.50
N HIS A 32 3.66 6.13 -17.79
CA HIS A 32 4.68 6.73 -18.64
C HIS A 32 4.57 8.26 -18.66
N THR A 33 3.36 8.78 -18.86
CA THR A 33 3.11 10.23 -18.85
C THR A 33 3.47 10.87 -17.51
N SER A 34 3.16 10.21 -16.40
CA SER A 34 3.45 10.72 -15.06
C SER A 34 4.94 10.71 -14.76
N LEU A 35 5.64 9.64 -15.14
CA LEU A 35 7.09 9.53 -15.00
C LEU A 35 7.81 10.54 -15.88
N PHE A 36 7.41 10.72 -17.13
CA PHE A 36 8.01 11.69 -18.06
C PHE A 36 7.90 13.13 -17.54
N ARG A 37 6.81 13.45 -16.83
CA ARG A 37 6.63 14.77 -16.21
C ARG A 37 7.54 14.98 -14.99
N GLU A 38 7.87 13.92 -14.25
CA GLU A 38 8.65 14.00 -13.00
C GLU A 38 10.15 13.77 -13.21
N PHE A 39 10.51 12.94 -14.20
CA PHE A 39 11.87 12.46 -14.50
C PHE A 39 12.16 12.61 -16.00
N TYR A 40 11.99 13.81 -16.54
CA TYR A 40 12.06 14.06 -18.00
C TYR A 40 13.38 13.57 -18.60
N ASP A 41 14.52 14.00 -18.03
CA ASP A 41 15.86 13.71 -18.55
C ASP A 41 16.13 12.19 -18.58
N GLU A 42 15.61 11.44 -17.62
CA GLU A 42 15.82 9.99 -17.55
C GLU A 42 14.82 9.19 -18.40
N MET A 43 13.68 9.79 -18.73
CA MET A 43 12.61 9.16 -19.50
C MET A 43 12.69 9.45 -21.00
N GLU A 44 13.46 10.45 -21.45
CA GLU A 44 13.46 10.91 -22.85
C GLU A 44 13.85 9.82 -23.85
N ASP A 45 14.79 8.95 -23.49
CA ASP A 45 15.27 7.86 -24.33
C ASP A 45 14.46 6.56 -24.18
N ILE A 46 13.48 6.53 -23.26
CA ILE A 46 12.72 5.32 -22.95
C ILE A 46 11.54 5.17 -23.93
N VAL A 47 11.65 4.17 -24.80
CA VAL A 47 10.60 3.85 -25.78
C VAL A 47 9.37 3.25 -25.11
N PHE A 48 8.23 3.94 -25.20
CA PHE A 48 6.93 3.42 -24.77
C PHE A 48 6.21 2.65 -25.90
N PRO A 49 5.57 1.49 -25.63
CA PRO A 49 4.83 0.74 -26.64
C PRO A 49 3.69 1.55 -27.24
N LYS A 50 3.69 1.72 -28.58
CA LYS A 50 2.70 2.55 -29.28
C LYS A 50 1.28 2.00 -29.22
N LYS A 51 0.31 2.91 -29.24
CA LYS A 51 -1.12 2.59 -29.29
C LYS A 51 -1.49 2.10 -30.69
N ILE A 52 -2.13 0.94 -30.77
CA ILE A 52 -2.60 0.36 -32.03
C ILE A 52 -4.13 0.46 -32.05
N LEU A 53 -4.68 1.14 -33.07
CA LEU A 53 -6.11 1.46 -33.18
C LEU A 53 -6.91 0.38 -33.93
N THR A 54 -6.27 -0.40 -34.81
CA THR A 54 -6.89 -1.46 -35.62
C THR A 54 -6.15 -2.78 -35.41
N GLY A 55 -6.87 -3.89 -35.22
CA GLY A 55 -6.24 -5.21 -35.00
C GLY A 55 -5.58 -5.39 -33.63
N ASN A 56 -5.94 -4.55 -32.64
CA ASN A 56 -5.35 -4.58 -31.30
C ASN A 56 -5.63 -5.85 -30.47
N PHE A 57 -6.54 -6.70 -30.93
CA PHE A 57 -6.88 -8.00 -30.36
C PHE A 57 -6.29 -9.18 -31.13
N LEU A 58 -5.45 -8.93 -32.14
CA LEU A 58 -4.68 -9.99 -32.79
C LEU A 58 -3.67 -10.55 -31.78
N ASP A 59 -3.55 -11.88 -31.71
CA ASP A 59 -2.69 -12.55 -30.74
C ASP A 59 -1.23 -12.11 -30.84
N GLU A 60 -0.74 -11.92 -32.07
CA GLU A 60 0.60 -11.39 -32.37
C GLU A 60 0.81 -10.01 -31.74
N VAL A 61 -0.16 -9.09 -31.91
CA VAL A 61 -0.12 -7.74 -31.34
C VAL A 61 -0.18 -7.77 -29.81
N ILE A 62 -0.98 -8.67 -29.23
CA ILE A 62 -1.06 -8.84 -27.78
C ILE A 62 0.28 -9.36 -27.24
N LEU A 63 0.90 -10.34 -27.91
CA LEU A 63 2.17 -10.93 -27.51
C LEU A 63 3.33 -9.93 -27.62
N GLU A 64 3.47 -9.25 -28.75
CA GLU A 64 4.50 -8.21 -28.94
C GLU A 64 4.40 -7.13 -27.87
N ARG A 65 3.17 -6.65 -27.60
CA ARG A 65 2.96 -5.62 -26.58
C ARG A 65 3.22 -6.14 -25.17
N LYS A 66 2.89 -7.41 -24.88
CA LYS A 66 3.23 -8.05 -23.60
C LYS A 66 4.75 -8.03 -23.38
N LEU A 67 5.53 -8.44 -24.38
CA LEU A 67 7.00 -8.42 -24.31
C LEU A 67 7.52 -7.00 -24.15
N ALA A 68 6.99 -6.04 -24.91
CA ALA A 68 7.38 -4.65 -24.81
C ALA A 68 7.08 -4.05 -23.41
N PHE A 69 5.95 -4.39 -22.80
CA PHE A 69 5.65 -3.99 -21.42
C PHE A 69 6.55 -4.66 -20.38
N GLN A 70 6.93 -5.92 -20.60
CA GLN A 70 7.90 -6.59 -19.74
C GLN A 70 9.27 -5.90 -19.79
N ASP A 71 9.75 -5.57 -20.98
CA ASP A 71 11.01 -4.85 -21.17
C ASP A 71 10.95 -3.44 -20.58
N TYR A 72 9.83 -2.73 -20.79
CA TYR A 72 9.58 -1.40 -20.21
C TYR A 72 9.64 -1.44 -18.68
N LEU A 73 8.93 -2.35 -18.02
CA LEU A 73 8.96 -2.48 -16.56
C LEU A 73 10.36 -2.87 -16.05
N ARG A 74 11.10 -3.69 -16.79
CA ARG A 74 12.49 -4.04 -16.44
C ARG A 74 13.40 -2.81 -16.45
N ILE A 75 13.27 -1.95 -17.47
CA ILE A 75 14.01 -0.69 -17.56
C ILE A 75 13.62 0.26 -16.42
N LEU A 76 12.32 0.46 -16.17
CA LEU A 76 11.87 1.30 -15.06
C LEU A 76 12.40 0.84 -13.71
N TYR A 77 12.38 -0.48 -13.47
CA TYR A 77 12.81 -1.05 -12.20
C TYR A 77 14.33 -1.03 -11.98
N SER A 78 15.15 -0.93 -13.05
CA SER A 78 16.60 -0.81 -12.91
C SER A 78 17.05 0.57 -12.43
N MET A 79 16.19 1.58 -12.57
CA MET A 79 16.43 2.95 -12.10
C MET A 79 15.91 3.12 -10.67
N GLU A 80 16.81 3.39 -9.72
CA GLU A 80 16.45 3.46 -8.30
C GLU A 80 15.45 4.56 -7.98
N PHE A 81 15.62 5.75 -8.55
CA PHE A 81 14.73 6.90 -8.32
C PHE A 81 13.31 6.64 -8.84
N ILE A 82 13.15 5.98 -10.00
CA ILE A 82 11.84 5.55 -10.50
C ILE A 82 11.27 4.44 -9.63
N ARG A 83 12.05 3.38 -9.35
CA ARG A 83 11.57 2.25 -8.53
C ARG A 83 11.10 2.66 -7.14
N THR A 84 11.72 3.69 -6.55
CA THR A 84 11.38 4.22 -5.22
C THR A 84 10.42 5.41 -5.27
N SER A 85 10.03 5.86 -6.48
CA SER A 85 9.08 6.95 -6.67
C SER A 85 7.66 6.52 -6.27
N GLN A 86 6.88 7.49 -5.80
CA GLN A 86 5.47 7.26 -5.50
C GLN A 86 4.68 6.89 -6.77
N VAL A 87 5.01 7.51 -7.92
CA VAL A 87 4.34 7.25 -9.20
C VAL A 87 4.44 5.77 -9.60
N PHE A 88 5.62 5.18 -9.49
CA PHE A 88 5.81 3.77 -9.83
C PHE A 88 5.15 2.83 -8.81
N ILE A 89 5.26 3.14 -7.52
CA ILE A 89 4.63 2.35 -6.45
C ILE A 89 3.09 2.39 -6.56
N ASP A 90 2.51 3.56 -6.89
CA ASP A 90 1.07 3.74 -7.08
C ASP A 90 0.58 2.96 -8.29
N PHE A 91 1.34 2.97 -9.39
CA PHE A 91 1.00 2.12 -10.53
C PHE A 91 0.89 0.65 -10.13
N LEU A 92 1.71 0.17 -9.19
CA LEU A 92 1.65 -1.22 -8.75
C LEU A 92 0.61 -1.50 -7.67
N THR A 93 0.23 -0.52 -6.84
CA THR A 93 -0.56 -0.80 -5.62
C THR A 93 -1.87 -0.03 -5.49
N ARG A 94 -2.00 1.13 -6.14
CA ARG A 94 -3.08 2.08 -5.87
C ARG A 94 -4.47 1.55 -6.20
N PRO A 95 -4.72 0.89 -7.36
CA PRO A 95 -6.03 0.30 -7.64
C PRO A 95 -6.48 -0.74 -6.61
N GLU A 96 -5.57 -1.60 -6.16
CA GLU A 96 -5.85 -2.62 -5.15
C GLU A 96 -6.18 -1.98 -3.79
N LEU A 97 -5.41 -0.95 -3.40
CA LEU A 97 -5.66 -0.20 -2.16
C LEU A 97 -6.98 0.58 -2.23
N GLU A 98 -7.25 1.29 -3.32
CA GLU A 98 -8.51 2.04 -3.51
C GLU A 98 -9.74 1.13 -3.36
N GLU A 99 -9.73 -0.07 -3.95
CA GLU A 99 -10.83 -1.03 -3.78
C GLU A 99 -10.96 -1.49 -2.33
N ALA A 100 -9.85 -1.87 -1.69
CA ALA A 100 -9.86 -2.40 -0.33
C ALA A 100 -10.32 -1.33 0.70
N TYR A 101 -9.84 -0.11 0.58
CA TYR A 101 -10.27 1.03 1.39
C TYR A 101 -11.71 1.45 1.08
N SER A 102 -12.18 1.33 -0.16
CA SER A 102 -13.60 1.52 -0.49
C SER A 102 -14.49 0.50 0.23
N CYS A 103 -14.06 -0.77 0.30
CA CYS A 103 -14.77 -1.80 1.06
C CYS A 103 -14.79 -1.49 2.56
N LEU A 104 -13.67 -1.03 3.12
CA LEU A 104 -13.56 -0.63 4.52
C LEU A 104 -14.55 0.51 4.85
N ARG A 105 -14.55 1.57 4.02
CA ARG A 105 -15.48 2.70 4.14
C ARG A 105 -16.95 2.28 4.04
N GLY A 106 -17.24 1.29 3.20
CA GLY A 106 -18.56 0.69 3.07
C GLY A 106 -18.94 -0.29 4.18
N GLY A 107 -18.11 -0.48 5.21
CA GLY A 107 -18.34 -1.42 6.31
C GLY A 107 -18.21 -2.90 5.92
N GLN A 108 -17.70 -3.20 4.73
CA GLN A 108 -17.48 -4.57 4.25
C GLN A 108 -16.14 -5.12 4.76
N TYR A 109 -15.99 -5.23 6.09
CA TYR A 109 -14.70 -5.48 6.73
C TYR A 109 -14.03 -6.79 6.29
N THR A 110 -14.79 -7.86 6.03
CA THR A 110 -14.23 -9.13 5.52
C THR A 110 -13.62 -8.98 4.13
N LYS A 111 -14.33 -8.30 3.20
CA LYS A 111 -13.83 -8.04 1.85
C LYS A 111 -12.65 -7.07 1.87
N ALA A 112 -12.74 -6.02 2.69
CA ALA A 112 -11.66 -5.08 2.90
C ALA A 112 -10.39 -5.76 3.42
N LEU A 113 -10.55 -6.62 4.43
CA LEU A 113 -9.43 -7.35 5.03
C LEU A 113 -8.71 -8.24 4.00
N GLN A 114 -9.45 -8.96 3.15
CA GLN A 114 -8.86 -9.75 2.07
C GLN A 114 -8.00 -8.87 1.15
N GLY A 115 -8.57 -7.79 0.60
CA GLY A 115 -7.85 -6.91 -0.30
C GLY A 115 -6.64 -6.22 0.36
N LEU A 116 -6.77 -5.81 1.62
CA LEU A 116 -5.66 -5.19 2.37
C LEU A 116 -4.52 -6.18 2.65
N LEU A 117 -4.82 -7.46 2.91
CA LEU A 117 -3.81 -8.50 3.12
C LEU A 117 -3.05 -8.83 1.83
N GLU A 118 -3.73 -8.82 0.68
CA GLU A 118 -3.09 -8.96 -0.62
C GLU A 118 -2.22 -7.73 -0.94
N ALA A 119 -2.75 -6.52 -0.68
CA ALA A 119 -2.04 -5.28 -0.94
C ALA A 119 -0.82 -5.08 -0.03
N ILE A 120 -0.88 -5.43 1.27
CA ILE A 120 0.27 -5.30 2.17
C ILE A 120 1.43 -6.22 1.74
N ALA A 121 1.13 -7.44 1.28
CA ALA A 121 2.16 -8.36 0.78
C ALA A 121 2.88 -7.79 -0.45
N LEU A 122 2.13 -7.10 -1.33
CA LEU A 122 2.72 -6.39 -2.45
C LEU A 122 3.55 -5.18 -1.99
N GLN A 123 3.02 -4.35 -1.09
CA GLN A 123 3.73 -3.18 -0.56
C GLN A 123 5.04 -3.57 0.15
N GLU A 124 5.09 -4.67 0.89
CA GLU A 124 6.30 -5.18 1.57
C GLU A 124 7.44 -5.47 0.58
N LYS A 125 7.11 -5.90 -0.64
CA LYS A 125 8.10 -6.13 -1.70
C LYS A 125 8.65 -4.82 -2.27
N LEU A 126 7.79 -3.81 -2.41
CA LEU A 126 8.10 -2.55 -3.11
C LEU A 126 8.72 -1.48 -2.20
N THR A 127 8.34 -1.46 -0.92
CA THR A 127 8.62 -0.33 -0.01
C THR A 127 9.69 -0.64 1.04
N LYS A 128 10.56 -1.63 0.79
CA LYS A 128 11.66 -2.00 1.72
C LYS A 128 12.55 -0.82 2.13
N HIS A 129 12.74 0.13 1.21
CA HIS A 129 13.51 1.36 1.43
C HIS A 129 12.80 2.37 2.33
N ARG A 130 11.47 2.31 2.47
CA ARG A 130 10.64 3.18 3.33
C ARG A 130 9.51 2.38 4.01
N PRO A 131 9.83 1.55 5.03
CA PRO A 131 8.85 0.68 5.69
C PRO A 131 7.70 1.43 6.39
N ILE A 132 7.86 2.73 6.66
CA ILE A 132 6.81 3.59 7.24
C ILE A 132 5.57 3.68 6.34
N LEU A 133 5.72 3.50 5.01
CA LEU A 133 4.61 3.52 4.05
C LEU A 133 3.59 2.39 4.25
N LEU A 134 3.96 1.34 5.00
CA LEU A 134 3.07 0.25 5.37
C LEU A 134 2.08 0.62 6.49
N ALA A 135 2.36 1.69 7.24
CA ALA A 135 1.62 2.01 8.46
C ALA A 135 0.11 2.22 8.23
N PRO A 136 -0.36 2.96 7.19
CA PRO A 136 -1.80 3.11 6.95
C PRO A 136 -2.49 1.77 6.70
N THR A 137 -1.94 0.94 5.81
CA THR A 137 -2.50 -0.38 5.47
C THR A 137 -2.54 -1.33 6.66
N LEU A 138 -1.47 -1.36 7.48
CA LEU A 138 -1.46 -2.17 8.72
C LEU A 138 -2.52 -1.68 9.72
N CYS A 139 -2.72 -0.38 9.84
CA CYS A 139 -3.78 0.20 10.69
C CYS A 139 -5.18 -0.13 10.15
N ALA A 140 -5.38 -0.11 8.84
CA ALA A 140 -6.63 -0.51 8.21
C ALA A 140 -6.95 -1.99 8.45
N ILE A 141 -5.95 -2.88 8.34
CA ILE A 141 -6.09 -4.31 8.66
C ILE A 141 -6.48 -4.51 10.12
N LEU A 142 -5.81 -3.79 11.04
CA LEU A 142 -6.18 -3.79 12.46
C LEU A 142 -7.64 -3.41 12.65
N VAL A 143 -8.08 -2.30 12.06
CA VAL A 143 -9.47 -1.81 12.17
C VAL A 143 -10.44 -2.88 11.67
N CYS A 144 -10.20 -3.49 10.52
CA CYS A 144 -11.01 -4.59 10.00
C CYS A 144 -11.07 -5.77 10.97
N HIS A 145 -9.94 -6.22 11.53
CA HIS A 145 -9.93 -7.31 12.51
C HIS A 145 -10.68 -6.95 13.80
N LYS A 146 -10.53 -5.72 14.29
CA LYS A 146 -11.22 -5.24 15.48
C LYS A 146 -12.73 -5.18 15.28
N ASP A 147 -13.20 -4.66 14.14
CA ASP A 147 -14.62 -4.60 13.79
C ASP A 147 -15.23 -6.00 13.53
N LEU A 148 -14.39 -7.00 13.20
CA LEU A 148 -14.76 -8.41 13.11
C LEU A 148 -14.57 -9.18 14.43
N GLU A 149 -14.33 -8.47 15.54
CA GLU A 149 -14.11 -9.03 16.89
C GLU A 149 -12.93 -10.01 17.00
N ASN A 150 -12.03 -10.04 16.01
CA ASN A 150 -10.78 -10.79 16.08
C ASN A 150 -9.69 -9.93 16.72
N PHE A 151 -9.83 -9.70 18.03
CA PHE A 151 -8.92 -8.82 18.79
C PHE A 151 -7.48 -9.31 18.82
N LYS A 152 -7.25 -10.63 18.77
CA LYS A 152 -5.90 -11.19 18.73
C LYS A 152 -5.16 -10.77 17.46
N SER A 153 -5.76 -10.99 16.28
CA SER A 153 -5.14 -10.56 15.02
C SER A 153 -5.06 -9.04 14.91
N ALA A 154 -6.07 -8.31 15.40
CA ALA A 154 -6.01 -6.85 15.45
C ALA A 154 -4.78 -6.37 16.24
N PHE A 155 -4.53 -6.95 17.41
CA PHE A 155 -3.36 -6.63 18.23
C PHE A 155 -2.05 -6.95 17.52
N GLU A 156 -1.92 -8.13 16.91
CA GLU A 156 -0.72 -8.53 16.15
C GLU A 156 -0.39 -7.57 14.99
N PHE A 157 -1.40 -7.12 14.24
CA PHE A 157 -1.22 -6.13 13.18
C PHE A 157 -0.92 -4.73 13.74
N GLY A 158 -1.46 -4.38 14.91
CA GLY A 158 -1.13 -3.15 15.61
C GLY A 158 0.30 -3.09 16.11
N GLU A 159 0.85 -4.21 16.60
CA GLU A 159 2.27 -4.31 16.94
C GLU A 159 3.15 -4.10 15.70
N LYS A 160 2.80 -4.71 14.56
CA LYS A 160 3.50 -4.49 13.28
C LYS A 160 3.44 -3.03 12.86
N ALA A 161 2.28 -2.37 12.97
CA ALA A 161 2.13 -0.95 12.65
C ALA A 161 2.99 -0.07 13.58
N LEU A 162 2.99 -0.35 14.89
CA LEU A 162 3.81 0.37 15.85
C LEU A 162 5.30 0.23 15.53
N GLN A 163 5.79 -0.96 15.19
CA GLN A 163 7.19 -1.16 14.78
C GLN A 163 7.60 -0.26 13.60
N ARG A 164 6.68 0.07 12.68
CA ARG A 164 6.95 1.02 11.59
C ARG A 164 6.94 2.47 12.07
N LEU A 165 6.07 2.80 13.02
CA LEU A 165 5.84 4.16 13.52
C LEU A 165 6.75 4.57 14.68
N GLU A 166 7.45 3.66 15.36
CA GLU A 166 8.25 3.95 16.56
C GLU A 166 9.28 5.06 16.36
N LYS A 167 9.91 5.12 15.18
CA LYS A 167 10.87 6.16 14.79
C LYS A 167 10.21 7.42 14.23
N HIS A 168 8.89 7.40 14.03
CA HIS A 168 8.09 8.47 13.45
C HIS A 168 6.90 8.87 14.36
N PRO A 169 7.16 9.25 15.61
CA PRO A 169 6.09 9.47 16.59
C PRO A 169 5.32 10.79 16.38
N GLY A 170 5.65 11.57 15.35
CA GLY A 170 4.85 12.70 14.85
C GLY A 170 3.89 12.32 13.72
N HIS A 171 3.89 11.06 13.28
CA HIS A 171 2.98 10.57 12.25
C HIS A 171 1.53 10.55 12.75
N CYS A 172 0.57 10.92 11.90
CA CYS A 172 -0.84 11.07 12.28
C CYS A 172 -1.45 9.80 12.89
N TYR A 173 -1.02 8.62 12.42
CA TYR A 173 -1.46 7.32 12.95
C TYR A 173 -0.90 6.95 14.32
N TYR A 174 0.17 7.58 14.81
CA TYR A 174 0.88 7.09 15.99
C TYR A 174 0.04 7.12 17.27
N LEU A 175 -0.59 8.26 17.58
CA LEU A 175 -1.40 8.40 18.79
C LEU A 175 -2.72 7.60 18.72
N PRO A 176 -3.49 7.65 17.62
CA PRO A 176 -4.72 6.85 17.51
C PRO A 176 -4.45 5.34 17.54
N LEU A 177 -3.28 4.90 17.05
CA LEU A 177 -2.85 3.52 17.16
C LEU A 177 -2.53 3.15 18.62
N LEU A 178 -1.79 3.97 19.37
CA LEU A 178 -1.51 3.72 20.78
C LEU A 178 -2.80 3.61 21.61
N GLU A 179 -3.75 4.52 21.40
CA GLU A 179 -5.06 4.47 22.07
C GLU A 179 -5.81 3.16 21.74
N THR A 180 -5.82 2.78 20.47
CA THR A 180 -6.44 1.52 20.04
C THR A 180 -5.76 0.30 20.64
N MET A 181 -4.42 0.31 20.75
CA MET A 181 -3.65 -0.77 21.36
C MET A 181 -3.89 -0.91 22.86
N ILE A 182 -4.12 0.19 23.59
CA ILE A 182 -4.51 0.15 25.01
C ILE A 182 -5.87 -0.54 25.14
N SER A 183 -6.85 -0.14 24.32
CA SER A 183 -8.18 -0.76 24.29
C SER A 183 -8.09 -2.26 23.98
N LEU A 184 -7.35 -2.66 22.94
CA LEU A 184 -7.18 -4.08 22.59
C LEU A 184 -6.44 -4.87 23.67
N ALA A 185 -5.42 -4.30 24.30
CA ALA A 185 -4.71 -4.95 25.40
C ALA A 185 -5.63 -5.22 26.59
N TYR A 186 -6.49 -4.24 26.93
CA TYR A 186 -7.50 -4.42 27.98
C TYR A 186 -8.47 -5.56 27.65
N GLU A 187 -9.04 -5.58 26.44
CA GLU A 187 -9.94 -6.66 25.98
C GLU A 187 -9.27 -8.04 26.02
N LEU A 188 -7.95 -8.11 25.75
CA LEU A 188 -7.18 -9.35 25.77
C LEU A 188 -6.60 -9.70 27.14
N GLY A 189 -6.83 -8.90 28.18
CA GLY A 189 -6.22 -9.09 29.51
C GLY A 189 -4.69 -8.99 29.51
N ARG A 190 -4.12 -8.20 28.60
CA ARG A 190 -2.66 -7.98 28.47
C ARG A 190 -2.23 -6.69 29.16
N ASP A 191 -0.95 -6.62 29.51
CA ASP A 191 -0.36 -5.38 30.02
C ASP A 191 -0.37 -4.28 28.95
N PHE A 192 -0.84 -3.09 29.33
CA PHE A 192 -0.93 -1.92 28.47
C PHE A 192 -0.10 -0.73 28.98
N LEU A 193 0.64 -0.90 30.08
CA LEU A 193 1.45 0.17 30.69
C LEU A 193 2.47 0.74 29.70
N PHE A 194 3.06 -0.11 28.86
CA PHE A 194 3.97 0.31 27.79
C PHE A 194 3.32 1.33 26.83
N PHE A 195 2.09 1.05 26.37
CA PHE A 195 1.37 1.93 25.44
C PHE A 195 0.93 3.22 26.14
N GLN A 196 0.43 3.13 27.38
CA GLN A 196 0.05 4.30 28.18
C GLN A 196 1.23 5.25 28.39
N LYS A 197 2.40 4.72 28.77
CA LYS A 197 3.60 5.54 28.97
C LYS A 197 3.96 6.31 27.69
N LYS A 198 4.00 5.64 26.54
CA LYS A 198 4.28 6.27 25.23
C LYS A 198 3.26 7.35 24.86
N MET A 199 1.98 7.13 25.19
CA MET A 199 0.91 8.09 24.93
C MET A 199 1.05 9.35 25.78
N GLU A 200 1.33 9.22 27.08
CA GLU A 200 1.51 10.36 28.00
C GLU A 200 2.78 11.17 27.68
N GLU A 201 3.88 10.51 27.31
CA GLU A 201 5.12 11.16 26.83
C GLU A 201 4.89 12.05 25.58
N ARG A 202 3.83 11.78 24.82
CA ARG A 202 3.48 12.55 23.61
C ARG A 202 2.45 13.62 23.86
N LYS A 203 1.39 13.34 24.63
CA LYS A 203 0.38 14.33 25.00
C LYS A 203 1.00 15.54 25.71
N THR A 204 2.04 15.31 26.52
CA THR A 204 2.81 16.38 27.18
C THR A 204 3.59 17.28 26.21
N ARG A 205 3.84 16.83 24.98
CA ARG A 205 4.62 17.59 23.97
C ARG A 205 3.76 18.32 22.93
N ASN A 206 2.49 17.96 22.79
CA ASN A 206 1.60 18.50 21.76
C ASN A 206 0.40 19.23 22.40
N LEU A 207 -0.01 20.34 21.80
CA LEU A 207 -1.26 21.04 22.16
C LEU A 207 -2.47 20.13 21.93
N PRO A 208 -3.57 20.29 22.70
CA PRO A 208 -4.79 19.50 22.53
C PRO A 208 -5.46 19.84 21.18
N GLN A 209 -5.08 19.09 20.15
CA GLN A 209 -5.79 19.06 18.87
C GLN A 209 -6.80 17.92 18.92
N LYS A 210 -7.99 18.10 18.31
CA LYS A 210 -9.00 17.04 18.23
C LYS A 210 -8.38 15.83 17.52
N MET A 211 -8.09 14.78 18.28
CA MET A 211 -7.48 13.57 17.76
C MET A 211 -8.55 12.75 17.04
N LEU A 212 -8.31 12.46 15.76
CA LEU A 212 -9.12 11.50 15.02
C LEU A 212 -8.86 10.10 15.57
N THR A 213 -9.90 9.29 15.63
CA THR A 213 -9.77 7.86 15.93
C THR A 213 -9.01 7.14 14.81
N LEU A 214 -8.46 5.96 15.12
CA LEU A 214 -7.75 5.16 14.12
C LEU A 214 -8.64 4.83 12.92
N LYS A 215 -9.93 4.57 13.18
CA LYS A 215 -10.93 4.29 12.15
C LYS A 215 -11.26 5.52 11.30
N GLU A 216 -11.35 6.71 11.90
CA GLU A 216 -11.55 7.95 11.15
C GLU A 216 -10.38 8.26 10.21
N LEU A 217 -9.14 7.95 10.60
CA LEU A 217 -8.00 8.09 9.71
C LEU A 217 -8.05 7.10 8.56
N THR A 218 -8.33 5.82 8.82
CA THR A 218 -8.36 4.80 7.75
C THR A 218 -9.48 5.03 6.75
N VAL A 219 -10.62 5.62 7.13
CA VAL A 219 -11.69 5.97 6.19
C VAL A 219 -11.39 7.22 5.36
N GLN A 220 -10.37 8.00 5.70
CA GLN A 220 -9.94 9.16 4.90
C GLN A 220 -8.90 8.80 3.84
N GLU A 221 -8.26 7.63 3.97
CA GLU A 221 -7.30 7.14 2.98
C GLU A 221 -7.97 6.89 1.62
N TYR A 222 -7.29 7.31 0.56
CA TYR A 222 -7.74 7.16 -0.83
C TYR A 222 -9.12 7.80 -1.15
N VAL A 223 -9.55 8.79 -0.36
CA VAL A 223 -10.69 9.65 -0.69
C VAL A 223 -10.20 10.78 -1.60
N GLN A 224 -10.80 10.92 -2.78
CA GLN A 224 -10.55 12.04 -3.70
C GLN A 224 -11.43 13.24 -3.35
#